data_AF-A0AAD9PXF9-F1
#
_entry.id   AF-A0AAD9PXF9-F1
#
_cell.length_a   1.000
_cell.length_b   1.000
_cell.length_c   1.000
_cell.angle_alpha   90.00
_cell.angle_beta   90.00
_cell.angle_gamma   90.00
#
_symmetry.space_group_name_H-M   'P 1'
#
loop_
_entity.id
_entity.type
_entity.pdbx_description
1 polymer ?
#
loop_
_entity_poly.entity_id
_entity_poly.type
_entity_poly.pdbx_seq_one_letter_code
_entity_poly.pdbx_strand_id
1 'polypeptide(L)'
;MSLRGLDLLLFIDHLIRHAPVKRKEQIRARPSAPWMTDEVRYAKRKKRRAERRWRAPKTPTNLALFRSQRNRVTYLMNKAREEYYRSFIDDISNDQRKLFKASKSLFNLAEGHTFPPCTDYQVLANEFGEFFVQMIAGIKSMISSTANRSLSSTLPAELVTDVSSSEFELLSANYVQSIILSSAKKSCLLDPIPTTLLV
;
A
#
# COMPACT_ATOMS: atom_id res chain seq x y z
N MET A 1 21.70 -37.69 -28.93
CA MET A 1 20.95 -36.43 -29.03
C MET A 1 20.25 -36.20 -27.69
N SER A 2 20.59 -35.12 -26.98
CA SER A 2 20.30 -34.96 -25.55
C SER A 2 18.86 -34.51 -25.29
N LEU A 3 18.11 -35.32 -24.53
CA LEU A 3 16.74 -35.06 -24.06
C LEU A 3 16.60 -33.78 -23.19
N ARG A 4 17.71 -33.16 -22.79
CA ARG A 4 17.71 -31.93 -21.97
C ARG A 4 17.22 -30.68 -22.70
N GLY A 5 17.16 -30.69 -24.03
CA GLY A 5 16.72 -29.54 -24.83
C GLY A 5 15.20 -29.35 -24.88
N LEU A 6 14.44 -30.44 -24.82
CA LEU A 6 12.97 -30.42 -24.92
C LEU A 6 12.33 -29.96 -23.59
N ASP A 7 12.88 -30.38 -22.45
CA ASP A 7 12.41 -29.97 -21.12
C ASP A 7 12.56 -28.47 -20.88
N LEU A 8 13.64 -27.87 -21.40
CA LEU A 8 13.88 -26.44 -21.27
C LEU A 8 12.88 -25.62 -22.11
N LEU A 9 12.53 -26.09 -23.30
CA LEU A 9 11.55 -25.42 -24.17
C LEU A 9 10.14 -25.52 -23.58
N LEU A 10 9.75 -26.68 -23.04
CA LEU A 10 8.49 -26.85 -22.33
C LEU A 10 8.40 -25.97 -21.07
N PHE A 11 9.50 -25.86 -20.32
CA PHE A 11 9.56 -24.99 -19.14
C PHE A 11 9.42 -23.51 -19.49
N ILE A 12 10.08 -23.07 -20.57
CA ILE A 12 9.97 -21.69 -21.07
C ILE A 12 8.55 -21.41 -21.57
N ASP A 13 7.94 -22.34 -22.32
CA ASP A 13 6.56 -22.17 -22.82
C ASP A 13 5.55 -22.10 -21.67
N HIS A 14 5.74 -22.91 -20.62
CA HIS A 14 4.92 -22.88 -19.41
C HIS A 14 5.08 -21.54 -18.66
N LEU A 15 6.29 -21.02 -18.53
CA LEU A 15 6.55 -19.71 -17.92
C LEU A 15 5.93 -18.57 -18.74
N ILE A 16 6.03 -18.59 -20.07
CA ILE A 16 5.43 -17.57 -20.94
C ILE A 16 3.90 -17.59 -20.83
N ARG A 17 3.29 -18.79 -20.73
CA ARG A 17 1.84 -18.97 -20.61
C ARG A 17 1.28 -18.51 -19.26
N HIS A 18 1.95 -18.85 -18.16
CA HIS A 18 1.45 -18.58 -16.80
C HIS A 18 2.03 -17.33 -16.14
N ALA A 19 3.15 -16.82 -16.65
CA ALA A 19 3.81 -15.60 -16.18
C ALA A 19 4.32 -14.77 -17.37
N PRO A 20 3.42 -14.28 -18.25
CA PRO A 20 3.82 -13.50 -19.41
C PRO A 20 4.63 -12.28 -18.96
N VAL A 21 5.78 -12.06 -19.62
CA VAL A 21 6.67 -10.93 -19.33
C VAL A 21 5.94 -9.63 -19.67
N LYS A 22 5.29 -9.04 -18.67
CA LYS A 22 4.69 -7.72 -18.77
C LYS A 22 5.81 -6.69 -18.70
N ARG A 23 6.25 -6.20 -19.87
CA ARG A 23 7.10 -5.02 -19.94
C ARG A 23 6.28 -3.85 -19.40
N LYS A 24 6.78 -3.13 -18.40
CA LYS A 24 6.18 -1.84 -18.02
C LYS A 24 6.43 -0.89 -19.17
N GLU A 25 5.45 -0.77 -20.08
CA GLU A 25 5.54 0.01 -21.32
C GLU A 25 5.78 1.51 -21.06
N GLN A 26 5.47 1.97 -19.85
CA GLN A 26 5.72 3.36 -19.48
C GLN A 26 6.05 3.47 -17.98
N ILE A 27 7.33 3.62 -17.65
CA ILE A 27 7.71 4.17 -16.35
C ILE A 27 7.31 5.65 -16.43
N ARG A 28 6.17 6.02 -15.81
CA ARG A 28 5.79 7.43 -15.70
C ARG A 28 6.94 8.18 -15.03
N ALA A 29 7.62 9.04 -15.80
CA ALA A 29 8.66 9.90 -15.27
C ALA A 29 8.01 10.85 -14.27
N ARG A 30 8.19 10.57 -12.98
CA ARG A 30 7.72 11.47 -11.94
C ARG A 30 8.71 12.63 -11.87
N PRO A 31 8.31 13.88 -12.14
CA PRO A 31 9.21 15.01 -12.01
C PRO A 31 9.79 15.02 -10.59
N SER A 32 11.09 15.24 -10.50
CA SER A 32 11.75 15.39 -9.20
C SER A 32 11.15 16.58 -8.50
N ALA A 33 10.83 16.42 -7.21
CA ALA A 33 10.32 17.53 -6.42
C ALA A 33 11.34 18.68 -6.44
N PRO A 34 10.92 19.95 -6.60
CA PRO A 34 11.83 21.10 -6.71
C PRO A 34 12.77 21.24 -5.51
N TRP A 35 12.28 20.95 -4.30
CA TRP A 35 13.06 20.98 -3.06
C TRP A 35 13.97 19.75 -2.85
N MET A 36 14.08 18.84 -3.82
CA MET A 36 14.94 17.66 -3.74
C MET A 36 16.38 18.01 -4.17
N THR A 37 17.09 18.79 -3.37
CA THR A 37 18.47 19.23 -3.64
C THR A 37 19.50 18.10 -3.52
N ASP A 38 20.71 18.31 -4.04
CA ASP A 38 21.82 17.35 -3.90
C ASP A 38 22.21 17.09 -2.46
N GLU A 39 22.10 18.10 -1.59
CA GLU A 39 22.33 17.96 -0.16
C GLU A 39 21.33 16.97 0.47
N VAL A 40 20.04 17.10 0.15
CA VAL A 40 19.00 16.18 0.62
C VAL A 40 19.25 14.77 0.09
N ARG A 41 19.62 14.62 -1.19
CA ARG A 41 19.95 13.31 -1.79
C ARG A 41 21.14 12.67 -1.08
N TYR A 42 22.18 13.45 -0.81
CA TYR A 42 23.38 13.00 -0.10
C TYR A 42 23.06 12.58 1.35
N ALA A 43 22.28 13.39 2.08
CA ALA A 43 21.83 13.06 3.43
C ALA A 43 20.99 11.77 3.45
N LYS A 44 20.09 11.57 2.48
CA LYS A 44 19.33 10.31 2.32
C LYS A 44 20.23 9.11 2.04
N ARG A 45 21.34 9.28 1.32
CA ARG A 45 22.35 8.22 1.14
C ARG A 45 23.06 7.91 2.46
N LYS A 46 23.47 8.93 3.22
CA LYS A 46 24.07 8.75 4.57
C LYS A 46 23.12 8.06 5.54
N LYS A 47 21.85 8.47 5.60
CA LYS A 47 20.81 7.80 6.41
C LYS A 47 20.69 6.32 6.06
N ARG A 48 20.62 5.96 4.77
CA ARG A 48 20.55 4.56 4.32
C ARG A 48 21.80 3.75 4.69
N ARG A 49 22.98 4.37 4.68
CA ARG A 49 24.23 3.71 5.14
C ARG A 49 24.20 3.46 6.65
N ALA A 50 23.80 4.46 7.45
CA ALA A 50 23.68 4.32 8.89
C ALA A 50 22.60 3.29 9.28
N GLU A 51 21.48 3.26 8.57
CA GLU A 51 20.42 2.27 8.76
C GLU A 51 20.90 0.85 8.50
N ARG A 52 21.62 0.61 7.39
CA ARG A 52 22.22 -0.71 7.11
C ARG A 52 23.21 -1.12 8.20
N ARG A 53 24.03 -0.18 8.67
CA ARG A 53 24.99 -0.42 9.77
C ARG A 53 24.28 -0.75 11.08
N TRP A 54 23.13 -0.15 11.38
CA TRP A 54 22.35 -0.50 12.56
C TRP A 54 21.61 -1.83 12.43
N ARG A 55 21.14 -2.19 11.23
CA ARG A 55 20.41 -3.45 11.02
C ARG A 55 21.28 -4.69 11.09
N ALA A 56 22.56 -4.61 10.78
CA ALA A 56 23.49 -5.73 10.95
C ALA A 56 23.78 -5.93 12.45
N PRO A 57 24.62 -5.10 13.11
CA PRO A 57 24.71 -5.09 14.58
C PRO A 57 23.82 -4.00 15.22
N LYS A 58 22.81 -4.44 15.98
CA LYS A 58 21.84 -3.59 16.70
C LYS A 58 22.41 -2.92 17.96
N THR A 59 23.58 -2.29 17.85
CA THR A 59 24.22 -1.60 18.98
C THR A 59 23.60 -0.23 19.27
N PRO A 60 23.65 0.25 20.52
CA PRO A 60 23.18 1.59 20.88
C PRO A 60 23.88 2.71 20.09
N THR A 61 25.19 2.57 19.84
CA THR A 61 25.98 3.53 19.05
C THR A 61 25.48 3.63 17.60
N ASN A 62 25.21 2.50 16.96
CA ASN A 62 24.68 2.49 15.60
C ASN A 62 23.25 3.06 15.54
N LEU A 63 22.43 2.77 16.56
CA LEU A 63 21.09 3.34 16.68
C LEU A 63 21.15 4.87 16.85
N ALA A 64 22.05 5.39 17.68
CA ALA A 64 22.27 6.82 17.87
C ALA A 64 22.71 7.50 16.57
N LEU A 65 23.66 6.89 15.85
CA LEU A 65 24.10 7.37 14.53
C LEU A 65 22.93 7.40 13.53
N PHE A 66 22.14 6.32 13.44
CA PHE A 66 20.98 6.26 12.56
C PHE A 66 19.95 7.34 12.92
N ARG A 67 19.62 7.52 14.20
CA ARG A 67 18.70 8.56 14.68
C ARG A 67 19.19 9.96 14.30
N SER A 68 20.48 10.24 14.49
CA SER A 68 21.10 11.51 14.09
C SER A 68 20.97 11.75 12.58
N GLN A 69 21.32 10.76 11.75
CA GLN A 69 21.20 10.89 10.29
C GLN A 69 19.74 11.01 9.82
N ARG A 70 18.80 10.32 10.48
CA ARG A 70 17.37 10.46 10.22
C ARG A 70 16.90 11.88 10.52
N ASN A 71 17.23 12.41 11.69
CA ASN A 71 16.86 13.77 12.08
C ASN A 71 17.47 14.81 11.15
N ARG A 72 18.73 14.63 10.73
CA ARG A 72 19.39 15.51 9.74
C ARG A 72 18.64 15.52 8.40
N VAL A 73 18.20 14.35 7.91
CA VAL A 73 17.38 14.29 6.67
C VAL A 73 16.06 15.03 6.84
N THR A 74 15.35 14.84 7.97
CA THR A 74 14.10 15.55 8.25
C THR A 74 14.31 17.06 8.26
N TYR A 75 15.34 17.53 8.97
CA TYR A 75 15.72 18.94 9.00
C TYR A 75 15.98 19.50 7.61
N LEU A 76 16.82 18.83 6.81
CA LEU A 76 17.15 19.30 5.46
C LEU A 76 15.95 19.29 4.52
N MET A 77 15.08 18.28 4.63
CA MET A 77 13.85 18.24 3.83
C MET A 77 12.90 19.37 4.20
N ASN A 78 12.78 19.71 5.48
CA ASN A 78 11.93 20.81 5.92
C ASN A 78 12.51 22.16 5.49
N LYS A 79 13.81 22.38 5.72
CA LYS A 79 14.52 23.58 5.28
C LYS A 79 14.41 23.81 3.78
N ALA A 80 14.67 22.78 2.96
CA ALA A 80 14.58 22.91 1.51
C ALA A 80 13.15 23.19 1.01
N ARG A 81 12.12 22.66 1.68
CA ARG A 81 10.71 22.99 1.36
C ARG A 81 10.37 24.42 1.74
N GLU A 82 10.80 24.85 2.91
CA GLU A 82 10.58 26.19 3.42
C GLU A 82 11.23 27.24 2.51
N GLU A 83 12.50 27.04 2.14
CA GLU A 83 13.23 27.90 1.20
C GLU A 83 12.52 27.97 -0.16
N TYR A 84 12.11 26.81 -0.69
CA TYR A 84 11.39 26.75 -1.96
C TYR A 84 10.05 27.49 -1.93
N TYR A 85 9.22 27.25 -0.90
CA TYR A 85 7.91 27.90 -0.84
C TYR A 85 8.02 29.38 -0.50
N ARG A 86 9.02 29.78 0.29
CA ARG A 86 9.32 31.21 0.51
C ARG A 86 9.66 31.89 -0.81
N SER A 87 10.64 31.39 -1.56
CA SER A 87 11.01 31.99 -2.85
C SER A 87 9.85 31.98 -3.84
N PHE A 88 9.11 30.87 -3.91
CA PHE A 88 7.94 30.75 -4.78
C PHE A 88 6.85 31.79 -4.47
N ILE A 89 6.61 32.09 -3.19
CA ILE A 89 5.64 33.12 -2.77
C ILE A 89 6.20 34.52 -3.05
N ASP A 90 7.47 34.76 -2.74
CA ASP A 90 8.13 36.06 -2.96
C ASP A 90 8.11 36.43 -4.46
N ASP A 91 8.37 35.47 -5.35
CA ASP A 91 8.35 35.64 -6.82
C ASP A 91 6.97 36.05 -7.37
N ILE A 92 5.90 35.63 -6.72
CA ILE A 92 4.51 35.93 -7.13
C ILE A 92 3.81 36.97 -6.25
N SER A 93 4.51 37.50 -5.24
CA SER A 93 3.94 38.38 -4.21
C SER A 93 3.27 39.64 -4.75
N ASN A 94 3.83 40.22 -5.82
CA ASN A 94 3.33 41.45 -6.44
C ASN A 94 2.08 41.25 -7.32
N ASP A 95 1.69 40.00 -7.59
CA ASP A 95 0.52 39.68 -8.42
C ASP A 95 -0.51 38.90 -7.60
N GLN A 96 -1.48 39.64 -7.05
CA GLN A 96 -2.52 39.09 -6.19
C GLN A 96 -3.30 37.95 -6.87
N ARG A 97 -3.53 38.01 -8.20
CA ARG A 97 -4.23 36.94 -8.95
C ARG A 97 -3.41 35.66 -8.97
N LYS A 98 -2.10 35.76 -9.24
CA LYS A 98 -1.20 34.60 -9.20
C LYS A 98 -1.09 34.01 -7.80
N LEU A 99 -1.01 34.86 -6.76
CA LEU A 99 -0.95 34.42 -5.38
C LEU A 99 -2.22 33.65 -4.95
N PHE A 100 -3.42 34.16 -5.30
CA PHE A 100 -4.68 33.42 -5.05
C PHE A 100 -4.74 32.10 -5.80
N LYS A 101 -4.29 32.05 -7.06
CA LYS A 101 -4.24 30.82 -7.85
C LYS A 101 -3.27 29.80 -7.24
N ALA A 102 -2.09 30.24 -6.84
CA ALA A 102 -1.08 29.41 -6.18
C ALA A 102 -1.58 28.85 -4.86
N SER A 103 -2.21 29.68 -4.02
CA SER A 103 -2.85 29.26 -2.77
C SER A 103 -3.90 28.16 -2.99
N LYS A 104 -4.83 28.37 -3.95
CA LYS A 104 -5.83 27.34 -4.30
C LYS A 104 -5.16 26.02 -4.72
N SER A 105 -4.10 26.08 -5.52
CA SER A 105 -3.37 24.87 -5.93
C SER A 105 -2.67 24.18 -4.75
N LEU A 106 -2.00 24.92 -3.86
CA LEU A 106 -1.28 24.36 -2.70
C LEU A 106 -2.20 23.68 -1.70
N PHE A 107 -3.41 24.21 -1.51
CA PHE A 107 -4.42 23.62 -0.63
C PHE A 107 -5.24 22.51 -1.31
N ASN A 108 -4.90 22.11 -2.55
CA ASN A 108 -5.70 21.20 -3.37
C ASN A 108 -7.17 21.65 -3.49
N LEU A 109 -7.40 22.96 -3.47
CA LEU A 109 -8.69 23.61 -3.75
C LEU A 109 -8.84 23.90 -5.25
N ALA A 110 -7.74 23.81 -5.99
CA ALA A 110 -7.76 23.82 -7.44
C ALA A 110 -8.23 22.44 -7.90
N GLU A 111 -9.33 22.43 -8.66
CA GLU A 111 -10.02 21.25 -9.16
C GLU A 111 -10.88 20.58 -8.08
N GLY A 112 -12.02 21.21 -7.79
CA GLY A 112 -13.18 20.40 -7.44
C GLY A 112 -13.35 19.37 -8.55
N HIS A 113 -13.50 18.10 -8.20
CA HIS A 113 -13.73 17.01 -9.14
C HIS A 113 -14.80 17.47 -10.15
N THR A 114 -14.37 17.88 -11.34
CA THR A 114 -15.31 18.20 -12.39
C THR A 114 -15.85 16.86 -12.81
N PHE A 115 -17.14 16.64 -12.54
CA PHE A 115 -17.86 15.57 -13.21
C PHE A 115 -17.56 15.62 -14.71
N PRO A 116 -17.58 14.48 -15.41
CA PRO A 116 -17.51 14.48 -16.86
C PRO A 116 -18.46 15.56 -17.38
N PRO A 117 -18.05 16.38 -18.37
CA PRO A 117 -18.94 17.38 -18.94
C PRO A 117 -20.20 16.66 -19.41
N CYS A 118 -21.30 16.88 -18.69
CA CYS A 118 -22.56 16.19 -18.91
C CYS A 118 -23.64 17.26 -19.10
N THR A 119 -24.37 17.13 -20.19
CA THR A 119 -25.48 18.02 -20.54
C THR A 119 -26.76 17.67 -19.78
N ASP A 120 -26.87 16.46 -19.21
CA ASP A 120 -28.07 15.97 -18.51
C ASP A 120 -27.73 15.17 -17.23
N TYR A 121 -28.05 15.76 -16.08
CA TYR A 121 -27.82 15.16 -14.76
C TYR A 121 -28.62 13.88 -14.52
N GLN A 122 -29.77 13.67 -15.19
CA GLN A 122 -30.54 12.43 -15.06
C GLN A 122 -29.82 11.27 -15.74
N VAL A 123 -29.27 11.51 -16.92
CA VAL A 123 -28.47 10.50 -17.65
C VAL A 123 -27.25 10.12 -16.82
N LEU A 124 -26.53 11.11 -16.27
CA LEU A 124 -25.37 10.84 -15.40
C LEU A 124 -25.75 10.01 -14.16
N ALA A 125 -26.84 10.34 -13.49
CA ALA A 125 -27.30 9.60 -12.31
C ALA A 125 -27.66 8.15 -12.65
N ASN A 126 -28.32 7.93 -13.79
CA ASN A 126 -28.67 6.60 -14.28
C ASN A 126 -27.42 5.79 -14.66
N GLU A 127 -26.44 6.40 -15.34
CA GLU A 127 -25.15 5.76 -15.66
C GLU A 127 -24.37 5.37 -14.39
N PHE A 128 -24.38 6.24 -13.37
CA PHE A 128 -23.80 5.92 -12.07
C PHE A 128 -24.51 4.73 -11.40
N GLY A 129 -25.85 4.71 -11.44
CA GLY A 129 -26.65 3.61 -10.91
C GLY A 129 -26.35 2.28 -11.61
N GLU A 130 -26.38 2.28 -12.94
CA GLU A 130 -26.05 1.13 -13.79
C GLU A 130 -24.65 0.59 -13.51
N PHE A 131 -23.66 1.48 -13.37
CA PHE A 131 -22.30 1.08 -13.03
C PHE A 131 -22.24 0.24 -11.75
N PHE A 132 -22.91 0.68 -10.68
CA PHE A 132 -22.90 -0.07 -9.42
C PHE A 132 -23.69 -1.38 -9.52
N VAL A 133 -24.82 -1.40 -10.23
CA VAL A 133 -25.59 -2.63 -10.48
C VAL A 133 -24.72 -3.66 -11.21
N GLN A 134 -24.05 -3.25 -12.28
CA GLN A 134 -23.17 -4.10 -13.07
C GLN A 134 -21.96 -4.59 -12.26
N MET A 135 -21.36 -3.71 -11.45
CA MET A 135 -20.26 -4.08 -10.56
C MET A 135 -20.70 -5.16 -9.55
N ILE A 136 -21.85 -4.99 -8.90
CA ILE A 136 -22.39 -5.95 -7.94
C ILE A 136 -22.69 -7.30 -8.64
N ALA A 137 -23.30 -7.26 -9.83
CA ALA A 137 -23.57 -8.46 -10.61
C ALA A 137 -22.28 -9.19 -11.00
N GLY A 138 -21.25 -8.44 -11.41
CA GLY A 138 -19.92 -8.98 -11.73
C GLY A 138 -19.27 -9.66 -10.53
N ILE A 139 -19.27 -9.01 -9.36
CA ILE A 139 -18.74 -9.59 -8.11
C ILE A 139 -19.49 -10.88 -7.75
N LYS A 140 -20.83 -10.88 -7.80
CA LYS A 140 -21.64 -12.08 -7.53
C LYS A 140 -21.28 -13.22 -8.47
N SER A 141 -21.17 -12.93 -9.77
CA SER A 141 -20.79 -13.93 -10.79
C SER A 141 -19.38 -14.48 -10.56
N MET A 142 -18.41 -13.64 -10.18
CA MET A 142 -17.05 -14.10 -9.83
C MET A 142 -17.05 -15.01 -8.60
N ILE A 143 -17.83 -14.68 -7.57
CA ILE A 143 -17.94 -15.51 -6.37
C ILE A 143 -18.57 -16.87 -6.72
N SER A 144 -19.70 -16.86 -7.44
CA SER A 144 -20.38 -18.10 -7.83
C SER A 144 -19.53 -18.99 -8.75
N SER A 145 -18.82 -18.40 -9.72
CA SER A 145 -17.90 -19.15 -10.59
C SER A 145 -16.71 -19.74 -9.82
N THR A 146 -16.21 -19.02 -8.80
CA THR A 146 -15.14 -19.54 -7.92
C THR A 146 -15.64 -20.69 -7.05
N ALA A 147 -16.84 -20.58 -6.47
CA ALA A 147 -17.47 -21.65 -5.69
C ALA A 147 -17.68 -22.92 -6.54
N ASN A 148 -18.17 -22.77 -7.77
CA ASN A 148 -18.38 -23.90 -8.68
C ASN A 148 -17.06 -24.55 -9.14
N ARG A 149 -15.99 -23.77 -9.28
CA ARG A 149 -14.65 -24.27 -9.62
C ARG A 149 -14.01 -25.05 -8.46
N SER A 150 -14.33 -24.68 -7.22
CA SER A 150 -13.93 -25.42 -6.01
C SER A 150 -14.62 -26.79 -5.88
N LEU A 151 -15.83 -26.95 -6.43
CA LEU A 151 -16.52 -28.25 -6.47
C LEU A 151 -16.10 -29.14 -7.65
N SER A 152 -15.44 -28.60 -8.67
CA SER A 152 -15.00 -29.36 -9.86
C SER A 152 -13.55 -29.86 -9.80
N SER A 153 -12.83 -29.65 -8.69
CA SER A 153 -11.61 -30.43 -8.45
C SER A 153 -12.03 -31.81 -7.95
N THR A 154 -12.21 -32.75 -8.88
CA THR A 154 -12.24 -34.18 -8.60
C THR A 154 -10.89 -34.57 -8.00
N LEU A 155 -10.78 -34.43 -6.67
CA LEU A 155 -9.82 -35.22 -5.91
C LEU A 155 -10.33 -36.68 -5.92
N PRO A 156 -9.44 -37.69 -6.02
CA PRO A 156 -9.84 -39.08 -5.94
C PRO A 156 -10.68 -39.30 -4.68
N ALA A 157 -11.79 -40.03 -4.80
CA ALA A 157 -12.80 -40.25 -3.78
C ALA A 157 -12.31 -41.00 -2.51
N GLU A 158 -11.00 -41.16 -2.31
CA GLU A 158 -10.41 -41.86 -1.16
C GLU A 158 -9.90 -40.95 -0.04
N LEU A 159 -9.94 -39.62 -0.18
CA LEU A 159 -9.42 -38.70 0.86
C LEU A 159 -10.43 -37.68 1.39
N VAL A 160 -11.74 -37.88 1.15
CA VAL A 160 -12.77 -37.09 1.83
C VAL A 160 -13.09 -37.78 3.15
N THR A 161 -12.25 -37.59 4.16
CA THR A 161 -12.75 -37.64 5.52
C THR A 161 -13.68 -36.43 5.67
N ASP A 162 -14.97 -36.70 5.78
CA ASP A 162 -15.97 -35.75 6.24
C ASP A 162 -15.59 -35.33 7.67
N VAL A 163 -14.64 -34.39 7.80
CA VAL A 163 -14.29 -33.81 9.10
C VAL A 163 -15.36 -32.77 9.40
N SER A 164 -16.53 -33.28 9.77
CA SER A 164 -17.47 -32.58 10.63
C SER A 164 -16.72 -32.23 11.92
N SER A 165 -16.25 -30.99 12.04
CA SER A 165 -15.81 -30.44 13.32
C SER A 165 -17.07 -30.15 14.14
N SER A 166 -17.62 -31.22 14.71
CA SER A 166 -18.86 -31.17 15.50
C SER A 166 -18.64 -30.82 16.97
N GLU A 167 -17.39 -30.68 17.43
CA GLU A 167 -17.09 -30.37 18.82
C GLU A 167 -16.00 -29.30 18.93
N PHE A 168 -16.35 -28.21 19.62
CA PHE A 168 -15.41 -27.24 20.12
C PHE A 168 -15.06 -27.63 21.55
N GLU A 169 -13.77 -27.84 21.84
CA GLU A 169 -13.33 -28.04 23.21
C GLU A 169 -13.46 -26.73 24.00
N LEU A 170 -14.09 -26.82 25.16
CA LEU A 170 -14.21 -25.69 26.07
C LEU A 170 -12.82 -25.33 26.61
N LEU A 171 -12.33 -24.15 26.27
CA LEU A 171 -11.04 -23.68 26.77
C LEU A 171 -11.12 -23.37 28.27
N SER A 172 -10.12 -23.80 29.02
CA SER A 172 -10.00 -23.41 30.43
C SER A 172 -9.70 -21.91 30.57
N ALA A 173 -10.20 -21.29 31.64
CA ALA A 173 -9.93 -19.89 31.94
C ALA A 173 -8.42 -19.58 32.01
N ASN A 174 -7.63 -20.50 32.57
CA ASN A 174 -6.17 -20.37 32.69
C ASN A 174 -5.48 -20.34 31.32
N TYR A 175 -5.95 -21.15 30.38
CA TYR A 175 -5.41 -21.17 29.02
C TYR A 175 -5.71 -19.85 28.29
N VAL A 176 -6.95 -19.37 28.37
CA VAL A 176 -7.33 -18.07 27.79
C VAL A 176 -6.53 -16.93 28.42
N GLN A 177 -6.35 -16.95 29.74
CA GLN A 177 -5.53 -15.99 30.46
C GLN A 177 -4.07 -16.00 29.98
N SER A 178 -3.49 -17.18 29.76
CA SER A 178 -2.11 -17.30 29.25
C SER A 178 -1.92 -16.69 27.86
N ILE A 179 -2.93 -16.81 26.98
CA ILE A 179 -2.91 -16.20 25.64
C ILE A 179 -3.02 -14.68 25.75
N ILE A 180 -3.90 -14.17 26.61
CA ILE A 180 -4.07 -12.73 26.81
C ILE A 180 -2.78 -12.11 27.36
N LEU A 181 -2.15 -12.75 28.36
CA LEU A 181 -0.90 -12.28 28.96
C LEU A 181 0.30 -12.33 28.01
N SER A 182 0.34 -13.29 27.08
CA SER A 182 1.41 -13.41 26.07
C SER A 182 1.21 -12.53 24.84
N SER A 183 0.03 -11.94 24.67
CA SER A 183 -0.31 -11.08 23.55
C SER A 183 0.28 -9.67 23.70
N ALA A 184 0.50 -8.99 22.58
CA ALA A 184 0.98 -7.61 22.60
C ALA A 184 -0.08 -6.69 23.21
N LYS A 185 0.32 -5.85 24.17
CA LYS A 185 -0.53 -4.86 24.84
C LYS A 185 -0.90 -3.71 23.89
N LYS A 186 -1.85 -3.97 23.01
CA LYS A 186 -2.34 -3.04 21.99
C LYS A 186 -3.85 -2.95 22.11
N SER A 187 -4.35 -1.74 22.26
CA SER A 187 -5.77 -1.45 22.12
C SER A 187 -6.02 -0.41 21.05
N CYS A 188 -7.21 -0.47 20.46
CA CYS A 188 -7.74 0.55 19.57
C CYS A 188 -8.96 1.24 20.20
N LEU A 189 -9.36 2.39 19.63
CA LEU A 189 -10.47 3.20 20.15
C LEU A 189 -11.85 2.52 20.04
N LEU A 190 -11.95 1.44 19.25
CA LEU A 190 -13.18 0.66 19.08
C LEU A 190 -13.23 -0.55 20.01
N ASP A 191 -12.18 -0.82 20.78
CA ASP A 191 -12.18 -1.92 21.74
C ASP A 191 -13.09 -1.58 22.91
N PRO A 192 -14.02 -2.46 23.30
CA PRO A 192 -14.93 -2.20 24.41
C PRO A 192 -14.21 -2.16 25.77
N ILE A 193 -13.06 -2.83 25.90
CA ILE A 193 -12.23 -2.85 27.11
C ILE A 193 -10.75 -2.71 26.71
N PRO A 194 -10.04 -1.68 27.19
CA PRO A 194 -8.61 -1.53 26.96
C PRO A 194 -7.80 -2.73 27.50
N THR A 195 -6.77 -3.17 26.79
CA THR A 195 -5.91 -4.29 27.21
C THR A 195 -5.25 -4.07 28.57
N THR A 196 -5.10 -2.81 29.01
CA THR A 196 -4.56 -2.44 30.33
C THR A 196 -5.48 -2.79 31.50
N LEU A 197 -6.76 -3.08 31.25
CA LEU A 197 -7.70 -3.52 32.29
C LEU A 197 -7.87 -5.05 32.32
N LEU A 198 -7.40 -5.74 31.28
CA LEU A 198 -7.43 -7.19 31.16
C LEU A 198 -6.13 -7.87 31.63
N VAL A 199 -5.03 -7.12 31.72
CA VAL A 199 -3.67 -7.55 32.09
C VAL A 199 -3.18 -6.75 33.28
#